data_AF-M4T8F6-F1
#
_entry.id   AF-M4T8F6-F1
#
_cell.length_a   1.000
_cell.length_b   1.000
_cell.length_c   1.000
_cell.angle_alpha   90.00
_cell.angle_beta   90.00
_cell.angle_gamma   90.00
#
_symmetry.space_group_name_H-M   'P 1'
#
loop_
_entity.id
_entity.type
_entity.pdbx_description
1 polymer ?
#
loop_
_entity_poly.entity_id
_entity_poly.type
_entity_poly.pdbx_seq_one_letter_code
_entity_poly.pdbx_strand_id
1 'polypeptide(L)'
;MGEDDEAAANKAVKSFCTAQLYFRAISTELQRWRQQTQLQTEKLQQELQLTELAKATKKGTPYAAAYAFLSTTAAHRLNDALRIGEQIAKTTATAEALLARRLGEISAFTKTTTELATGYTTAHSANQLTGGAIVNSGNGIGCTITLTHKAANSVACKDSSGDRTAAQSIGKYLATATKLKLATADQLKLKTTTISVHGAGALSTGNQAKTTSDGKACEQNAVATATAADATAAFGLSKLSYTVEHPSGELNIDKLTQANGVTQGNSNTDPQAELLTKDKDVAKAIKAAQTANKQLPKTLSDTTIADLASTKEAQLLAAWLKDPKATKLKLETSSEKVAQAIFGEKQGSIKEKFLDPRAKDSHAIPTDGDAITGSTQKLAEDNFEQAMAYYTAQELKKAAEA
;
A
#
# COMPACT_ATOMS: atom_id res chain seq x y z
N MET A 1 18.44 13.76 1.78
CA MET A 1 17.47 14.34 2.73
C MET A 1 16.32 13.39 3.09
N GLY A 2 16.33 12.08 2.76
CA GLY A 2 15.20 11.17 3.07
C GLY A 2 15.38 10.30 4.32
N GLU A 3 16.61 9.97 4.70
CA GLU A 3 16.88 8.93 5.72
C GLU A 3 16.65 9.41 7.16
N ASP A 4 17.02 10.65 7.48
CA ASP A 4 16.79 11.25 8.81
C ASP A 4 15.29 11.45 9.10
N ASP A 5 14.52 11.78 8.07
CA ASP A 5 13.08 12.02 8.20
C ASP A 5 12.26 10.69 8.25
N GLU A 6 12.69 9.66 7.51
CA GLU A 6 12.18 8.28 7.64
C GLU A 6 12.38 7.76 9.07
N ALA A 7 13.59 7.93 9.61
CA ALA A 7 13.92 7.53 10.97
C ALA A 7 13.07 8.25 12.01
N ALA A 8 12.79 9.54 11.82
CA ALA A 8 11.90 10.31 12.68
C ALA A 8 10.46 9.77 12.66
N ALA A 9 9.92 9.45 11.48
CA ALA A 9 8.60 8.85 11.35
C ALA A 9 8.51 7.48 12.04
N ASN A 10 9.52 6.63 11.85
CA ASN A 10 9.59 5.31 12.48
C ASN A 10 9.70 5.38 14.01
N LYS A 11 10.44 6.37 14.54
CA LYS A 11 10.59 6.61 15.98
C LYS A 11 9.30 7.12 16.64
N ALA A 12 8.43 7.76 15.88
CA ALA A 12 7.17 8.31 16.37
C ALA A 12 6.08 7.24 16.58
N VAL A 13 6.27 6.03 16.05
CA VAL A 13 5.38 4.88 16.27
C VAL A 13 5.70 4.22 17.61
N LYS A 14 5.04 4.73 18.65
CA LYS A 14 5.25 4.34 20.06
C LYS A 14 4.06 3.58 20.67
N SER A 15 2.93 3.59 19.98
CA SER A 15 1.65 3.07 20.46
C SER A 15 0.83 2.51 19.31
N PHE A 16 -0.23 1.78 19.65
CA PHE A 16 -1.22 1.34 18.65
C PHE A 16 -1.81 2.51 17.86
N CYS A 17 -2.05 3.65 18.48
CA CYS A 17 -2.67 4.80 17.83
C CYS A 17 -1.74 5.48 16.81
N THR A 18 -0.45 5.62 17.14
CA THR A 18 0.55 6.12 16.18
C THR A 18 0.80 5.11 15.07
N ALA A 19 0.76 3.80 15.36
CA ALA A 19 0.81 2.75 14.34
C ALA A 19 -0.39 2.83 13.38
N GLN A 20 -1.62 3.00 13.86
CA GLN A 20 -2.78 3.17 12.99
C GLN A 20 -2.63 4.36 12.03
N LEU A 21 -2.13 5.50 12.54
CA LEU A 21 -1.89 6.69 11.72
C LEU A 21 -0.79 6.45 10.67
N TYR A 22 0.27 5.76 11.06
CA TYR A 22 1.38 5.37 10.19
C TYR A 22 0.92 4.46 9.05
N PHE A 23 0.21 3.37 9.35
CA PHE A 23 -0.35 2.45 8.35
C PHE A 23 -1.34 3.17 7.42
N ARG A 24 -2.19 4.04 7.97
CA ARG A 24 -3.12 4.84 7.16
C ARG A 24 -2.37 5.78 6.21
N ALA A 25 -1.31 6.43 6.66
CA ALA A 25 -0.50 7.31 5.81
C ALA A 25 0.13 6.52 4.64
N ILE A 26 0.61 5.30 4.88
CA ILE A 26 1.11 4.42 3.82
C ILE A 26 -0.01 4.07 2.83
N SER A 27 -1.18 3.62 3.30
CA SER A 27 -2.30 3.30 2.39
C SER A 27 -2.79 4.52 1.60
N THR A 28 -2.91 5.69 2.22
CA THR A 28 -3.27 6.93 1.52
C THR A 28 -2.25 7.28 0.43
N GLU A 29 -0.97 7.09 0.68
CA GLU A 29 0.07 7.33 -0.32
C GLU A 29 -0.02 6.33 -1.50
N LEU A 30 -0.24 5.04 -1.22
CA LEU A 30 -0.44 4.03 -2.26
C LEU A 30 -1.67 4.36 -3.14
N GLN A 31 -2.75 4.86 -2.53
CA GLN A 31 -3.93 5.36 -3.23
C GLN A 31 -3.60 6.58 -4.10
N ARG A 32 -2.80 7.52 -3.57
CA ARG A 32 -2.34 8.71 -4.30
C ARG A 32 -1.58 8.33 -5.56
N TRP A 33 -0.69 7.33 -5.52
CA TRP A 33 0.05 6.86 -6.70
C TRP A 33 -0.89 6.34 -7.80
N ARG A 34 -1.94 5.58 -7.43
CA ARG A 34 -2.97 5.13 -8.39
C ARG A 34 -3.73 6.30 -9.01
N GLN A 35 -4.22 7.23 -8.18
CA GLN A 35 -4.97 8.40 -8.65
C GLN A 35 -4.14 9.29 -9.58
N GLN A 36 -2.89 9.55 -9.25
CA GLN A 36 -1.99 10.32 -10.10
C GLN A 36 -1.72 9.63 -11.44
N THR A 37 -1.60 8.30 -11.44
CA THR A 37 -1.42 7.53 -12.66
C THR A 37 -2.64 7.57 -13.55
N GLN A 38 -3.84 7.45 -12.96
CA GLN A 38 -5.09 7.57 -13.69
C GLN A 38 -5.23 8.96 -14.34
N LEU A 39 -5.08 10.03 -13.55
CA LEU A 39 -5.20 11.41 -14.04
C LEU A 39 -4.20 11.71 -15.17
N GLN A 40 -2.98 11.19 -15.08
CA GLN A 40 -1.99 11.39 -16.14
C GLN A 40 -2.32 10.57 -17.39
N THR A 41 -2.87 9.36 -17.24
CA THR A 41 -3.31 8.52 -18.35
C THR A 41 -4.46 9.19 -19.11
N GLU A 42 -5.43 9.77 -18.40
CA GLU A 42 -6.54 10.52 -19.00
C GLU A 42 -6.03 11.70 -19.84
N LYS A 43 -5.06 12.47 -19.32
CA LYS A 43 -4.43 13.57 -20.07
C LYS A 43 -3.71 13.08 -21.34
N LEU A 44 -2.97 11.98 -21.25
CA LEU A 44 -2.26 11.40 -22.39
C LEU A 44 -3.24 10.86 -23.45
N GLN A 45 -4.39 10.34 -23.03
CA GLN A 45 -5.45 9.90 -23.93
C GLN A 45 -6.07 11.08 -24.68
N GLN A 46 -6.38 12.17 -23.98
CA GLN A 46 -6.88 13.40 -24.60
C GLN A 46 -5.90 13.97 -25.64
N GLU A 47 -4.60 13.98 -25.33
CA GLU A 47 -3.59 14.41 -26.30
C GLU A 47 -3.48 13.49 -27.52
N LEU A 48 -3.61 12.17 -27.34
CA LEU A 48 -3.66 11.24 -28.46
C LEU A 48 -4.86 11.52 -29.37
N GLN A 49 -6.06 11.71 -28.80
CA GLN A 49 -7.26 12.04 -29.57
C GLN A 49 -7.09 13.36 -30.34
N LEU A 50 -6.57 14.39 -29.67
CA LEU A 50 -6.28 15.68 -30.29
C LEU A 50 -5.30 15.54 -31.47
N THR A 51 -4.23 14.77 -31.29
CA THR A 51 -3.16 14.63 -32.29
C THR A 51 -3.55 13.72 -33.45
N GLU A 52 -4.33 12.65 -33.24
CA GLU A 52 -4.89 11.83 -34.33
C GLU A 52 -5.87 12.67 -35.17
N LEU A 53 -6.75 13.44 -34.54
CA LEU A 53 -7.68 14.28 -35.28
C LEU A 53 -6.95 15.43 -36.02
N ALA A 54 -5.96 16.05 -35.38
CA ALA A 54 -5.13 17.06 -36.03
C ALA A 54 -4.37 16.49 -37.23
N LYS A 55 -3.83 15.27 -37.12
CA LYS A 55 -3.19 14.54 -38.22
C LYS A 55 -4.17 14.30 -39.38
N ALA A 56 -5.41 13.91 -39.08
CA ALA A 56 -6.44 13.70 -40.09
C ALA A 56 -6.80 15.02 -40.81
N THR A 57 -7.00 16.11 -40.06
CA THR A 57 -7.36 17.42 -40.64
C THR A 57 -6.22 18.11 -41.39
N LYS A 58 -4.96 17.77 -41.09
CA LYS A 58 -3.76 18.37 -41.69
C LYS A 58 -3.08 17.49 -42.74
N LYS A 59 -3.72 16.39 -43.15
CA LYS A 59 -3.23 15.57 -44.24
C LYS A 59 -3.10 16.40 -45.53
N GLY A 60 -1.99 16.23 -46.24
CA GLY A 60 -1.65 17.01 -47.45
C GLY A 60 -1.11 18.42 -47.18
N THR A 61 -0.97 18.85 -45.93
CA THR A 61 -0.35 20.14 -45.57
C THR A 61 1.13 19.97 -45.20
N PRO A 62 1.93 21.06 -45.16
CA PRO A 62 3.32 21.00 -44.66
C PRO A 62 3.46 20.45 -43.24
N TYR A 63 2.38 20.45 -42.44
CA TYR A 63 2.38 19.96 -41.06
C TYR A 63 1.97 18.49 -40.93
N ALA A 64 1.67 17.79 -42.03
CA ALA A 64 1.22 16.40 -42.00
C ALA A 64 2.23 15.47 -41.29
N ALA A 65 3.52 15.62 -41.58
CA ALA A 65 4.58 14.85 -40.94
C ALA A 65 4.68 15.13 -39.43
N ALA A 66 4.58 16.40 -39.03
CA ALA A 66 4.60 16.81 -37.63
C ALA A 66 3.47 16.15 -36.83
N TYR A 67 2.22 16.25 -37.31
CA TYR A 67 1.09 15.66 -36.58
C TYR A 67 1.09 14.12 -36.63
N ALA A 68 1.58 13.50 -37.69
CA ALA A 68 1.79 12.04 -37.71
C ALA A 68 2.79 11.59 -36.63
N PHE A 69 3.90 12.34 -36.49
CA PHE A 69 4.91 12.07 -35.46
C PHE A 69 4.40 12.34 -34.05
N LEU A 70 3.69 13.46 -33.83
CA LEU A 70 3.07 13.79 -32.54
C LEU A 70 2.06 12.73 -32.13
N SER A 71 1.21 12.28 -33.05
CA SER A 71 0.21 11.26 -32.77
C SER A 71 0.83 9.91 -32.38
N THR A 72 1.86 9.49 -33.12
CA THR A 72 2.60 8.27 -32.80
C THR A 72 3.31 8.38 -31.44
N THR A 73 3.86 9.55 -31.12
CA THR A 73 4.50 9.83 -29.83
C THR A 73 3.48 9.82 -28.69
N ALA A 74 2.30 10.43 -28.88
CA ALA A 74 1.21 10.40 -27.91
C ALA A 74 0.74 8.97 -27.65
N ALA A 75 0.55 8.16 -28.70
CA ALA A 75 0.17 6.76 -28.58
C ALA A 75 1.21 5.94 -27.79
N HIS A 76 2.50 6.13 -28.08
CA HIS A 76 3.57 5.47 -27.34
C HIS A 76 3.55 5.86 -25.85
N ARG A 77 3.43 7.16 -25.55
CA ARG A 77 3.37 7.66 -24.16
C ARG A 77 2.15 7.16 -23.41
N LEU A 78 0.98 7.10 -24.06
CA LEU A 78 -0.24 6.54 -23.47
C LEU A 78 -0.06 5.05 -23.15
N ASN A 79 0.48 4.27 -24.10
CA ASN A 79 0.73 2.83 -23.89
C ASN A 79 1.71 2.58 -22.73
N ASP A 80 2.77 3.39 -22.62
CA ASP A 80 3.68 3.33 -21.49
C ASP A 80 3.00 3.68 -20.15
N ALA A 81 2.17 4.72 -20.13
CA ALA A 81 1.40 5.10 -18.94
C ALA A 81 0.40 4.02 -18.53
N LEU A 82 -0.30 3.38 -19.47
CA LEU A 82 -1.21 2.26 -19.22
C LEU A 82 -0.48 1.06 -18.60
N ARG A 83 0.68 0.68 -19.16
CA ARG A 83 1.51 -0.41 -18.62
C ARG A 83 2.02 -0.10 -17.21
N ILE A 84 2.42 1.15 -16.95
CA ILE A 84 2.80 1.58 -15.59
C ILE A 84 1.59 1.54 -14.66
N GLY A 85 0.43 2.02 -15.12
CA GLY A 85 -0.83 2.03 -14.36
C GLY A 85 -1.30 0.66 -13.95
N GLU A 86 -1.25 -0.33 -14.84
CA GLU A 86 -1.59 -1.72 -14.52
C GLU A 86 -0.68 -2.27 -13.40
N GLN A 87 0.62 -2.04 -13.52
CA GLN A 87 1.59 -2.51 -12.54
C GLN A 87 1.40 -1.81 -11.18
N ILE A 88 1.17 -0.50 -11.17
CA ILE A 88 0.86 0.26 -9.95
C ILE A 88 -0.42 -0.26 -9.31
N ALA A 89 -1.51 -0.43 -10.06
CA ALA A 89 -2.77 -0.93 -9.54
C ALA A 89 -2.61 -2.30 -8.85
N LYS A 90 -1.96 -3.25 -9.52
CA LYS A 90 -1.72 -4.61 -8.99
C LYS A 90 -0.86 -4.61 -7.73
N THR A 91 0.27 -3.93 -7.76
CA THR A 91 1.27 -3.96 -6.68
C THR A 91 0.81 -3.19 -5.44
N THR A 92 0.18 -2.02 -5.63
CA THR A 92 -0.36 -1.23 -4.52
C THR A 92 -1.52 -1.95 -3.84
N ALA A 93 -2.44 -2.59 -4.59
CA ALA A 93 -3.54 -3.35 -4.00
C ALA A 93 -3.03 -4.54 -3.16
N THR A 94 -2.00 -5.24 -3.63
CA THR A 94 -1.36 -6.33 -2.89
C THR A 94 -0.71 -5.82 -1.59
N ALA A 95 0.00 -4.69 -1.67
CA ALA A 95 0.63 -4.08 -0.50
C ALA A 95 -0.42 -3.61 0.53
N GLU A 96 -1.50 -2.97 0.10
CA GLU A 96 -2.59 -2.54 0.98
C GLU A 96 -3.27 -3.73 1.68
N ALA A 97 -3.53 -4.82 0.96
CA ALA A 97 -4.14 -6.01 1.56
C ALA A 97 -3.26 -6.60 2.67
N LEU A 98 -1.95 -6.69 2.45
CA LEU A 98 -1.01 -7.21 3.45
C LEU A 98 -0.80 -6.25 4.61
N LEU A 99 -0.76 -4.94 4.36
CA LEU A 99 -0.71 -3.91 5.41
C LEU A 99 -1.97 -3.94 6.27
N ALA A 100 -3.15 -4.08 5.66
CA ALA A 100 -4.42 -4.18 6.39
C ALA A 100 -4.47 -5.44 7.26
N ARG A 101 -4.02 -6.59 6.74
CA ARG A 101 -3.89 -7.83 7.52
C ARG A 101 -2.93 -7.65 8.70
N ARG A 102 -1.73 -7.11 8.46
CA ARG A 102 -0.74 -6.85 9.52
C ARG A 102 -1.29 -5.88 10.59
N LEU A 103 -1.99 -4.81 10.20
CA LEU A 103 -2.63 -3.91 11.16
C LEU A 103 -3.73 -4.62 11.96
N GLY A 104 -4.50 -5.49 11.32
CA GLY A 104 -5.50 -6.34 11.98
C GLY A 104 -4.87 -7.26 13.02
N GLU A 105 -3.74 -7.89 12.69
CA GLU A 105 -2.97 -8.73 13.63
C GLU A 105 -2.44 -7.93 14.82
N ILE A 106 -1.89 -6.74 14.58
CA ILE A 106 -1.46 -5.82 15.64
C ILE A 106 -2.65 -5.42 16.52
N SER A 107 -3.82 -5.16 15.93
CA SER A 107 -5.03 -4.81 16.67
C SER A 107 -5.54 -5.96 17.54
N ALA A 108 -5.56 -7.18 17.00
CA ALA A 108 -5.97 -8.38 17.74
C ALA A 108 -4.99 -8.67 18.90
N PHE A 109 -3.69 -8.52 18.64
CA PHE A 109 -2.65 -8.62 19.67
C PHE A 109 -2.83 -7.56 20.76
N THR A 110 -3.03 -6.30 20.37
CA THR A 110 -3.24 -5.18 21.31
C THR A 110 -4.48 -5.42 22.17
N LYS A 111 -5.58 -5.90 21.58
CA LYS A 111 -6.79 -6.26 22.34
C LYS A 111 -6.47 -7.37 23.36
N THR A 112 -5.95 -8.49 22.89
CA THR A 112 -5.67 -9.67 23.72
C THR A 112 -4.75 -9.34 24.89
N THR A 113 -3.66 -8.64 24.63
CA THR A 113 -2.69 -8.26 25.68
C THR A 113 -3.26 -7.26 26.67
N THR A 114 -4.12 -6.34 26.22
CA THR A 114 -4.83 -5.40 27.09
C THR A 114 -5.79 -6.14 28.03
N GLU A 115 -6.55 -7.10 27.51
CA GLU A 115 -7.48 -7.91 28.32
C GLU A 115 -6.72 -8.76 29.36
N LEU A 116 -5.63 -9.41 28.95
CA LEU A 116 -4.76 -10.20 29.83
C LEU A 116 -4.20 -9.37 30.99
N ALA A 117 -3.77 -8.13 30.73
CA ALA A 117 -3.23 -7.23 31.75
C ALA A 117 -4.26 -6.75 32.78
N THR A 118 -5.55 -6.92 32.49
CA THR A 118 -6.63 -6.57 33.41
C THR A 118 -7.21 -7.78 34.15
N GLY A 119 -6.60 -8.97 33.99
CA GLY A 119 -7.09 -10.19 34.60
C GLY A 119 -7.13 -10.09 36.12
N TYR A 120 -8.22 -10.57 36.71
CA TYR A 120 -8.43 -10.60 38.15
C TYR A 120 -9.15 -11.89 38.55
N THR A 121 -8.94 -12.33 39.78
CA THR A 121 -9.63 -13.50 40.32
C THR A 121 -11.05 -13.16 40.72
N THR A 122 -12.00 -13.98 40.28
CA THR A 122 -13.42 -13.86 40.66
C THR A 122 -13.87 -14.90 41.66
N ALA A 123 -13.22 -16.07 41.68
CA ALA A 123 -13.54 -17.13 42.64
C ALA A 123 -12.36 -18.06 42.88
N HIS A 124 -12.29 -18.58 44.10
CA HIS A 124 -11.57 -19.80 44.45
C HIS A 124 -12.59 -20.89 44.77
N SER A 125 -12.31 -22.12 44.36
CA SER A 125 -13.17 -23.28 44.63
C SER A 125 -12.30 -24.43 45.10
N ALA A 126 -12.45 -24.77 46.38
CA ALA A 126 -11.74 -25.88 46.97
C ALA A 126 -12.33 -27.21 46.49
N ASN A 127 -11.47 -28.13 46.12
CA ASN A 127 -11.84 -29.47 45.68
C ASN A 127 -10.99 -30.49 46.41
N GLN A 128 -11.61 -31.61 46.77
CA GLN A 128 -10.89 -32.75 47.33
C GLN A 128 -10.21 -33.49 46.17
N LEU A 129 -8.88 -33.63 46.21
CA LEU A 129 -8.15 -34.42 45.23
C LEU A 129 -8.06 -35.87 45.71
N THR A 130 -8.43 -36.80 44.85
CA THR A 130 -8.33 -38.25 45.06
C THR A 130 -7.43 -38.85 43.98
N GLY A 131 -6.22 -39.31 44.35
CA GLY A 131 -5.24 -39.85 43.39
C GLY A 131 -4.54 -38.78 42.54
N GLY A 132 -3.25 -39.00 42.24
CA GLY A 132 -2.32 -37.95 41.82
C GLY A 132 -2.41 -37.44 40.37
N ALA A 133 -1.76 -36.28 40.15
CA ALA A 133 -1.15 -35.90 38.86
C ALA A 133 -0.03 -34.82 38.98
N ILE A 134 0.05 -34.02 40.06
CA ILE A 134 1.05 -32.93 40.18
C ILE A 134 1.93 -33.03 41.45
N VAL A 135 1.38 -33.51 42.57
CA VAL A 135 2.10 -33.79 43.83
C VAL A 135 1.70 -35.18 44.35
N ASN A 136 2.54 -35.80 45.21
CA ASN A 136 2.49 -37.22 45.58
C ASN A 136 1.07 -37.76 45.90
N SER A 137 0.83 -39.00 45.50
CA SER A 137 -0.43 -39.73 45.29
C SER A 137 -1.39 -39.98 46.48
N GLY A 138 -1.36 -39.16 47.53
CA GLY A 138 -2.33 -39.19 48.64
C GLY A 138 -3.58 -38.32 48.43
N ASN A 139 -4.45 -38.25 49.45
CA ASN A 139 -5.52 -37.24 49.49
C ASN A 139 -4.91 -35.84 49.57
N GLY A 140 -5.33 -34.93 48.72
CA GLY A 140 -4.81 -33.55 48.66
C GLY A 140 -5.92 -32.52 48.54
N ILE A 141 -5.55 -31.24 48.72
CA ILE A 141 -6.45 -30.10 48.48
C ILE A 141 -6.14 -29.51 47.12
N GLY A 142 -7.15 -29.45 46.26
CA GLY A 142 -7.13 -28.70 45.00
C GLY A 142 -7.80 -27.35 45.20
N CYS A 143 -7.29 -26.33 44.51
CA CYS A 143 -7.95 -25.04 44.44
C CYS A 143 -8.11 -24.65 42.97
N THR A 144 -9.35 -24.62 42.50
CA THR A 144 -9.68 -24.08 41.19
C THR A 144 -9.83 -22.58 41.31
N ILE A 145 -9.03 -21.85 40.54
CA ILE A 145 -9.02 -20.39 40.54
C ILE A 145 -9.64 -19.92 39.24
N THR A 146 -10.76 -19.21 39.33
CA THR A 146 -11.43 -18.64 38.16
C THR A 146 -10.93 -17.22 37.94
N LEU A 147 -10.34 -16.99 36.77
CA LEU A 147 -9.88 -15.68 36.32
C LEU A 147 -10.90 -15.08 35.37
N THR A 148 -11.16 -13.79 35.53
CA THR A 148 -11.97 -13.00 34.61
C THR A 148 -11.13 -11.83 34.09
N HIS A 149 -11.35 -11.47 32.83
CA HIS A 149 -10.69 -10.35 32.17
C HIS A 149 -11.71 -9.25 31.90
N LYS A 150 -11.27 -7.99 31.98
CA LYS A 150 -12.11 -6.89 31.49
C LYS A 150 -11.99 -6.86 29.97
N ALA A 151 -13.13 -6.80 29.29
CA ALA A 151 -13.15 -6.66 27.84
C ALA A 151 -12.46 -5.35 27.42
N ALA A 152 -11.61 -5.42 26.39
CA ALA A 152 -10.92 -4.27 25.83
C ALA A 152 -11.48 -3.98 24.43
N ASN A 153 -12.30 -2.94 24.33
CA ASN A 153 -12.88 -2.50 23.06
C ASN A 153 -12.24 -1.23 22.51
N SER A 154 -11.40 -0.56 23.31
CA SER A 154 -10.70 0.67 22.93
C SER A 154 -9.40 0.82 23.72
N VAL A 155 -8.49 1.63 23.17
CA VAL A 155 -7.26 2.06 23.85
C VAL A 155 -7.19 3.58 23.87
N ALA A 156 -6.66 4.15 24.96
CA ALA A 156 -6.50 5.59 25.07
C ALA A 156 -5.30 6.06 24.24
N CYS A 157 -5.55 6.89 23.23
CA CYS A 157 -4.51 7.50 22.40
C CYS A 157 -3.94 8.75 23.08
N LYS A 158 -2.93 8.56 23.94
CA LYS A 158 -2.29 9.64 24.72
C LYS A 158 -1.04 10.23 24.07
N ASP A 159 -0.70 9.79 22.86
CA ASP A 159 0.48 10.27 22.15
C ASP A 159 0.38 11.77 21.84
N SER A 160 1.53 12.45 21.87
CA SER A 160 1.61 13.88 21.57
C SER A 160 1.15 14.18 20.13
N SER A 161 0.64 15.39 19.88
CA SER A 161 0.31 15.85 18.52
C SER A 161 1.52 15.80 17.58
N GLY A 162 2.72 16.05 18.12
CA GLY A 162 3.99 15.93 17.42
C GLY A 162 4.26 14.51 16.95
N ASP A 163 4.16 13.52 17.84
CA ASP A 163 4.36 12.10 17.49
C ASP A 163 3.33 11.62 16.45
N ARG A 164 2.07 12.04 16.58
CA ARG A 164 1.02 11.71 15.60
C ARG A 164 1.34 12.26 14.22
N THR A 165 1.74 13.53 14.14
CA THR A 165 2.13 14.17 12.87
C THR A 165 3.37 13.53 12.27
N ALA A 166 4.37 13.24 13.10
CA ALA A 166 5.61 12.60 12.67
C ALA A 166 5.35 11.17 12.15
N ALA A 167 4.51 10.37 12.82
CA ALA A 167 4.15 9.05 12.32
C ALA A 167 3.45 9.11 10.95
N GLN A 168 2.61 10.12 10.70
CA GLN A 168 1.96 10.30 9.40
C GLN A 168 2.91 10.75 8.29
N SER A 169 4.06 11.32 8.62
CA SER A 169 5.00 11.84 7.60
C SER A 169 5.58 10.72 6.74
N ILE A 170 5.54 9.45 7.19
CA ILE A 170 6.03 8.31 6.43
C ILE A 170 5.45 8.22 5.02
N GLY A 171 4.20 8.67 4.81
CA GLY A 171 3.59 8.70 3.48
C GLY A 171 4.45 9.45 2.46
N LYS A 172 5.11 10.55 2.86
CA LYS A 172 5.98 11.34 1.99
C LYS A 172 7.26 10.60 1.57
N TYR A 173 7.71 9.67 2.40
CA TYR A 173 8.98 8.97 2.23
C TYR A 173 8.79 7.54 1.72
N LEU A 174 7.55 7.08 1.56
CA LEU A 174 7.22 5.71 1.20
C LEU A 174 7.92 5.25 -0.09
N ALA A 175 8.08 6.13 -1.09
CA ALA A 175 8.71 5.80 -2.36
C ALA A 175 10.17 5.34 -2.20
N THR A 176 10.87 5.84 -1.18
CA THR A 176 12.30 5.58 -0.94
C THR A 176 12.57 4.84 0.38
N ALA A 177 11.54 4.61 1.19
CA ALA A 177 11.70 4.03 2.52
C ALA A 177 12.34 2.64 2.46
N THR A 178 13.39 2.44 3.24
CA THR A 178 14.11 1.16 3.32
C THR A 178 13.70 0.36 4.55
N LYS A 179 13.10 1.03 5.53
CA LYS A 179 12.69 0.50 6.82
C LYS A 179 11.33 1.04 7.21
N LEU A 180 10.44 0.15 7.64
CA LEU A 180 9.09 0.53 8.07
C LEU A 180 8.73 -0.08 9.41
N LYS A 181 8.12 0.72 10.29
CA LYS A 181 7.72 0.29 11.64
C LYS A 181 6.37 -0.45 11.63
N LEU A 182 6.38 -1.66 11.06
CA LEU A 182 5.16 -2.45 10.80
C LEU A 182 4.95 -3.61 11.77
N ALA A 183 5.75 -3.67 12.85
CA ALA A 183 5.90 -4.84 13.72
C ALA A 183 6.44 -6.08 12.98
N THR A 184 7.23 -6.89 13.69
CA THR A 184 7.63 -8.21 13.17
C THR A 184 6.66 -9.27 13.68
N ALA A 185 6.47 -10.35 12.91
CA ALA A 185 5.63 -11.46 13.33
C ALA A 185 6.08 -12.05 14.68
N ASP A 186 7.39 -12.09 14.97
CA ASP A 186 7.93 -12.60 16.25
C ASP A 186 7.54 -11.74 17.47
N GLN A 187 7.20 -10.47 17.26
CA GLN A 187 6.74 -9.60 18.34
C GLN A 187 5.24 -9.76 18.64
N LEU A 188 4.49 -10.37 17.73
CA LEU A 188 3.06 -10.63 17.88
C LEU A 188 2.79 -11.96 18.60
N LYS A 189 3.61 -12.26 19.62
CA LYS A 189 3.47 -13.44 20.49
C LYS A 189 3.16 -13.02 21.91
N LEU A 190 2.31 -13.79 22.58
CA LEU A 190 2.04 -13.58 24.01
C LEU A 190 3.35 -13.72 24.80
N LYS A 191 3.59 -12.76 25.68
CA LYS A 191 4.76 -12.73 26.57
C LYS A 191 4.46 -13.52 27.84
N THR A 192 5.43 -13.57 28.73
CA THR A 192 5.31 -14.27 30.02
C THR A 192 4.17 -13.70 30.87
N THR A 193 3.27 -14.58 31.30
CA THR A 193 2.30 -14.29 32.35
C THR A 193 2.90 -14.74 33.68
N THR A 194 2.96 -13.84 34.66
CA THR A 194 3.42 -14.19 36.00
C THR A 194 2.22 -14.40 36.90
N ILE A 195 2.19 -15.57 37.54
CA ILE A 195 1.18 -15.99 38.50
C ILE A 195 1.90 -16.15 39.83
N SER A 196 1.48 -15.38 40.84
CA SER A 196 1.99 -15.51 42.21
C SER A 196 0.94 -16.16 43.08
N VAL A 197 1.29 -17.30 43.66
CA VAL A 197 0.46 -18.04 44.61
C VAL A 197 1.05 -17.80 45.99
N HIS A 198 0.19 -17.46 46.96
CA HIS A 198 0.56 -17.38 48.36
C HIS A 198 0.01 -18.60 49.07
N GLY A 199 0.86 -19.24 49.86
CA GLY A 199 0.50 -20.34 50.75
C GLY A 199 0.90 -20.02 52.18
N ALA A 200 0.11 -20.50 53.14
CA ALA A 200 0.36 -20.40 54.56
C ALA A 200 0.12 -21.75 55.23
N GLY A 201 0.92 -22.06 56.24
CA GLY A 201 0.78 -23.25 57.08
C GLY A 201 1.03 -24.60 56.40
N ALA A 202 0.66 -25.68 57.10
CA ALA A 202 0.88 -27.06 56.67
C ALA A 202 -0.41 -27.70 56.14
N LEU A 203 -0.46 -27.98 54.83
CA LEU A 203 -1.57 -28.67 54.14
C LEU A 203 -1.44 -30.19 54.27
N SER A 204 -1.47 -30.69 55.50
CA SER A 204 -0.87 -31.99 55.87
C SER A 204 -1.78 -33.22 55.72
N THR A 205 -3.11 -33.07 55.69
CA THR A 205 -4.02 -34.25 55.70
C THR A 205 -4.96 -34.34 54.51
N GLY A 206 -4.97 -33.35 53.61
CA GLY A 206 -5.80 -33.33 52.40
C GLY A 206 -7.30 -33.24 52.63
N ASN A 207 -7.83 -33.70 53.78
CA ASN A 207 -9.25 -33.77 54.10
C ASN A 207 -9.84 -32.40 54.43
N GLN A 208 -11.15 -32.25 54.17
CA GLN A 208 -11.95 -31.05 54.49
C GLN A 208 -11.48 -29.79 53.74
N ALA A 209 -11.15 -29.94 52.46
CA ALA A 209 -10.93 -28.82 51.56
C ALA A 209 -12.17 -27.91 51.54
N LYS A 210 -11.99 -26.62 51.86
CA LYS A 210 -13.06 -25.62 51.82
C LYS A 210 -12.57 -24.31 51.24
N THR A 211 -13.46 -23.63 50.54
CA THR A 211 -13.23 -22.24 50.14
C THR A 211 -13.45 -21.34 51.36
N THR A 212 -12.62 -20.30 51.52
CA THR A 212 -12.83 -19.28 52.55
C THR A 212 -14.15 -18.52 52.33
N SER A 213 -14.71 -17.92 53.39
CA SER A 213 -16.02 -17.26 53.33
C SER A 213 -16.08 -16.09 52.34
N ASP A 214 -14.94 -15.46 52.07
CA ASP A 214 -14.76 -14.37 51.10
C ASP A 214 -14.36 -14.83 49.70
N GLY A 215 -14.22 -16.15 49.47
CA GLY A 215 -13.92 -16.71 48.15
C GLY A 215 -12.49 -16.46 47.63
N LYS A 216 -11.56 -16.03 48.49
CA LYS A 216 -10.21 -15.58 48.10
C LYS A 216 -9.09 -16.61 48.31
N ALA A 217 -9.36 -17.72 48.97
CA ALA A 217 -8.41 -18.81 49.12
C ALA A 217 -9.11 -20.16 49.27
N CYS A 218 -8.34 -21.23 49.12
CA CYS A 218 -8.73 -22.57 49.52
C CYS A 218 -7.95 -22.94 50.78
N GLU A 219 -8.66 -23.39 51.81
CA GLU A 219 -8.13 -23.69 53.12
C GLU A 219 -8.43 -25.13 53.52
N GLN A 220 -7.52 -25.70 54.29
CA GLN A 220 -7.75 -26.93 55.02
C GLN A 220 -8.52 -26.65 56.32
N ASN A 221 -9.67 -27.30 56.53
CA ASN A 221 -10.49 -27.17 57.74
C ASN A 221 -11.07 -25.77 58.00
N ALA A 222 -11.41 -25.02 56.96
CA ALA A 222 -12.02 -23.69 57.12
C ALA A 222 -13.28 -23.74 58.02
N VAL A 223 -13.39 -22.79 58.94
CA VAL A 223 -14.62 -22.51 59.68
C VAL A 223 -15.53 -21.62 58.84
N ALA A 224 -16.85 -21.72 59.00
CA ALA A 224 -17.83 -21.11 58.09
C ALA A 224 -17.70 -19.58 57.91
N THR A 225 -17.08 -18.89 58.87
CA THR A 225 -16.91 -17.42 58.84
C THR A 225 -15.50 -16.96 58.48
N ALA A 226 -14.50 -17.85 58.42
CA ALA A 226 -13.10 -17.45 58.21
C ALA A 226 -12.86 -16.90 56.80
N THR A 227 -12.28 -15.70 56.74
CA THR A 227 -11.83 -15.08 55.48
C THR A 227 -10.43 -15.58 55.12
N ALA A 228 -9.95 -15.29 53.91
CA ALA A 228 -8.59 -15.64 53.51
C ALA A 228 -7.49 -15.02 54.39
N ALA A 229 -7.76 -13.91 55.08
CA ALA A 229 -6.81 -13.30 56.02
C ALA A 229 -6.71 -14.04 57.36
N ASP A 230 -7.77 -14.76 57.74
CA ASP A 230 -7.84 -15.54 58.99
C ASP A 230 -7.30 -16.97 58.81
N ALA A 231 -7.09 -17.37 57.56
CA ALA A 231 -6.77 -18.74 57.19
C ALA A 231 -5.33 -19.10 57.59
N THR A 232 -5.16 -20.25 58.23
CA THR A 232 -3.85 -20.67 58.81
C THR A 232 -3.19 -21.79 58.01
N ALA A 233 -3.95 -22.55 57.23
CA ALA A 233 -3.48 -23.62 56.36
C ALA A 233 -4.16 -23.51 54.99
N ALA A 234 -3.74 -22.53 54.19
CA ALA A 234 -4.45 -22.14 52.98
C ALA A 234 -3.52 -21.72 51.85
N PHE A 235 -4.06 -21.71 50.65
CA PHE A 235 -3.39 -21.13 49.49
C PHE A 235 -4.39 -20.45 48.56
N GLY A 236 -3.92 -19.40 47.87
CA GLY A 236 -4.72 -18.62 46.94
C GLY A 236 -3.84 -17.82 45.99
N LEU A 237 -4.44 -17.30 44.93
CA LEU A 237 -3.75 -16.42 44.01
C LEU A 237 -3.60 -15.04 44.64
N SER A 238 -2.36 -14.57 44.83
CA SER A 238 -2.12 -13.22 45.34
C SER A 238 -2.08 -12.18 44.22
N LYS A 239 -1.53 -12.56 43.06
CA LYS A 239 -1.36 -11.65 41.94
C LYS A 239 -1.30 -12.39 40.62
N LEU A 240 -2.03 -11.86 39.64
CA LEU A 240 -1.83 -12.11 38.23
C LEU A 240 -1.21 -10.83 37.64
N SER A 241 -0.13 -10.97 36.88
CA SER A 241 0.40 -9.84 36.12
C SER A 241 0.85 -10.27 34.73
N TYR A 242 0.44 -9.47 33.76
CA TYR A 242 0.87 -9.57 32.37
C TYR A 242 1.44 -8.22 31.93
N THR A 243 2.65 -8.24 31.36
CA THR A 243 3.28 -7.02 30.84
C THR A 243 2.82 -6.78 29.41
N VAL A 244 2.19 -5.63 29.17
CA VAL A 244 1.82 -5.19 27.81
C VAL A 244 3.01 -4.47 27.19
N GLU A 245 3.47 -4.96 26.05
CA GLU A 245 4.45 -4.28 25.22
C GLU A 245 3.82 -3.95 23.87
N HIS A 246 4.00 -2.72 23.39
CA HIS A 246 3.60 -2.36 22.05
C HIS A 246 4.58 -2.96 21.03
N PRO A 247 4.09 -3.76 20.04
CA PRO A 247 4.97 -4.33 19.03
C PRO A 247 5.47 -3.20 18.12
N SER A 248 6.78 -2.95 18.18
CA SER A 248 7.43 -1.80 17.53
C SER A 248 8.59 -2.25 16.63
N GLY A 249 8.46 -3.42 16.02
CA GLY A 249 9.47 -4.00 15.14
C GLY A 249 9.56 -3.23 13.83
N GLU A 250 10.77 -3.17 13.31
CA GLU A 250 11.08 -2.54 12.03
C GLU A 250 11.32 -3.63 10.99
N LEU A 251 10.60 -3.55 9.88
CA LEU A 251 10.86 -4.38 8.70
C LEU A 251 11.87 -3.65 7.83
N ASN A 252 13.03 -4.28 7.62
CA ASN A 252 13.99 -3.82 6.63
C ASN A 252 13.60 -4.38 5.24
N ILE A 253 13.10 -3.51 4.38
CA ILE A 253 12.50 -3.85 3.08
C ILE A 253 13.56 -4.49 2.16
N ASP A 254 14.76 -3.93 2.10
CA ASP A 254 15.80 -4.42 1.19
C ASP A 254 16.41 -5.75 1.66
N LYS A 255 16.63 -5.93 2.97
CA LYS A 255 17.14 -7.20 3.52
C LYS A 255 16.13 -8.33 3.38
N LEU A 256 14.86 -8.07 3.70
CA LEU A 256 13.81 -9.11 3.67
C LEU A 256 13.43 -9.53 2.25
N THR A 257 13.60 -8.65 1.26
CA THR A 257 13.38 -8.99 -0.15
C THR A 257 14.50 -9.87 -0.73
N GLN A 258 15.74 -9.70 -0.25
CA GLN A 258 16.91 -10.48 -0.69
C GLN A 258 17.10 -11.79 0.08
N ALA A 259 16.54 -11.92 1.29
CA ALA A 259 16.66 -13.14 2.07
C ALA A 259 16.03 -14.31 1.31
N ASN A 260 16.82 -15.32 0.93
CA ASN A 260 16.30 -16.64 0.59
C ASN A 260 15.44 -17.10 1.75
N GLY A 261 14.23 -17.61 1.46
CA GLY A 261 13.20 -17.80 2.45
C GLY A 261 13.76 -18.49 3.69
N VAL A 262 13.69 -17.82 4.83
CA VAL A 262 13.73 -18.57 6.09
C VAL A 262 12.43 -19.37 6.05
N THR A 263 12.55 -20.65 5.70
CA THR A 263 11.55 -21.65 6.05
C THR A 263 11.28 -21.46 7.53
N GLN A 264 10.14 -20.87 7.87
CA GLN A 264 9.59 -21.07 9.19
C GLN A 264 9.41 -22.58 9.30
N GLY A 265 10.24 -23.18 10.15
CA GLY A 265 10.27 -24.62 10.31
C GLY A 265 8.88 -25.10 10.72
N ASN A 266 8.36 -26.07 9.97
CA ASN A 266 7.80 -27.27 10.55
C ASN A 266 7.79 -28.36 9.49
N SER A 267 8.49 -29.44 9.80
CA SER A 267 8.60 -30.66 8.99
C SER A 267 7.34 -31.52 9.12
N ASN A 268 6.15 -30.91 9.01
CA ASN A 268 4.88 -31.62 9.02
C ASN A 268 4.36 -31.75 7.58
N THR A 269 3.93 -32.94 7.23
CA THR A 269 3.42 -33.32 5.90
C THR A 269 2.02 -32.78 5.61
N ASP A 270 1.34 -32.21 6.61
CA ASP A 270 -0.01 -31.65 6.46
C ASP A 270 0.03 -30.18 6.05
N PRO A 271 -0.88 -29.72 5.17
CA PRO A 271 -1.01 -28.31 4.82
C PRO A 271 -1.25 -27.46 6.08
N GLN A 272 -0.30 -26.59 6.41
CA GLN A 272 -0.42 -25.66 7.54
C GLN A 272 -0.99 -24.33 7.07
N ALA A 273 -1.99 -23.82 7.80
CA ALA A 273 -2.46 -22.44 7.62
C ALA A 273 -1.60 -21.49 8.46
N GLU A 274 -1.11 -20.42 7.84
CA GLU A 274 -0.33 -19.41 8.54
C GLU A 274 -1.24 -18.50 9.37
N LEU A 275 -0.95 -18.38 10.66
CA LEU A 275 -1.73 -17.54 11.59
C LEU A 275 -1.37 -16.05 11.51
N LEU A 276 -0.15 -15.74 11.08
CA LEU A 276 0.36 -14.38 10.95
C LEU A 276 0.93 -14.17 9.55
N THR A 277 0.73 -12.96 9.03
CA THR A 277 1.36 -12.52 7.79
C THR A 277 2.89 -12.62 7.93
N LYS A 278 3.59 -13.10 6.91
CA LYS A 278 5.06 -13.14 6.90
C LYS A 278 5.64 -11.76 6.67
N ASP A 279 6.67 -11.42 7.46
CA ASP A 279 7.43 -10.17 7.32
C ASP A 279 8.00 -9.98 5.91
N LYS A 280 8.46 -11.08 5.29
CA LYS A 280 9.00 -11.09 3.93
C LYS A 280 7.94 -10.75 2.87
N ASP A 281 6.71 -11.19 3.04
CA ASP A 281 5.65 -10.96 2.05
C ASP A 281 5.18 -9.51 2.10
N VAL A 282 5.07 -8.93 3.30
CA VAL A 282 4.83 -7.49 3.49
C VAL A 282 5.95 -6.68 2.84
N ALA A 283 7.22 -7.00 3.13
CA ALA A 283 8.37 -6.30 2.56
C ALA A 283 8.40 -6.37 1.02
N LYS A 284 8.16 -7.56 0.45
CA LYS A 284 8.10 -7.75 -1.01
C LYS A 284 6.99 -6.96 -1.66
N ALA A 285 5.79 -6.94 -1.09
CA ALA A 285 4.68 -6.21 -1.65
C ALA A 285 4.93 -4.70 -1.66
N ILE A 286 5.49 -4.16 -0.57
CA ILE A 286 5.87 -2.76 -0.48
C ILE A 286 6.97 -2.44 -1.50
N LYS A 287 8.01 -3.26 -1.60
CA LYS A 287 9.08 -3.05 -2.59
C LYS A 287 8.56 -3.11 -4.03
N ALA A 288 7.63 -4.02 -4.31
CA ALA A 288 6.99 -4.11 -5.61
C ALA A 288 6.19 -2.84 -5.94
N ALA A 289 5.45 -2.29 -4.97
CA ALA A 289 4.73 -1.03 -5.13
C ALA A 289 5.69 0.15 -5.35
N GLN A 290 6.76 0.26 -4.55
CA GLN A 290 7.83 1.26 -4.74
C GLN A 290 8.44 1.18 -6.13
N THR A 291 8.74 -0.03 -6.61
CA THR A 291 9.34 -0.27 -7.93
C THR A 291 8.38 0.04 -9.07
N ALA A 292 7.08 -0.16 -8.85
CA ALA A 292 6.04 0.16 -9.82
C ALA A 292 5.79 1.66 -9.95
N ASN A 293 6.02 2.44 -8.88
CA ASN A 293 5.87 3.89 -8.83
C ASN A 293 6.96 4.62 -9.63
N LYS A 294 6.94 4.43 -10.95
CA LYS A 294 7.85 5.06 -11.90
C LYS A 294 7.33 6.42 -12.31
N GLN A 295 8.26 7.26 -12.78
CA GLN A 295 7.87 8.52 -13.42
C GLN A 295 7.02 8.23 -14.65
N LEU A 296 5.84 8.85 -14.69
CA LEU A 296 4.93 8.73 -15.82
C LEU A 296 5.41 9.57 -17.01
N PRO A 297 5.13 9.16 -18.26
CA PRO A 297 5.40 9.98 -19.43
C PRO A 297 4.77 11.37 -19.32
N LYS A 298 5.54 12.40 -19.67
CA LYS A 298 5.03 13.77 -19.76
C LYS A 298 4.03 13.91 -20.91
N THR A 299 3.13 14.87 -20.79
CA THR A 299 2.27 15.28 -21.90
C THR A 299 3.11 15.88 -23.04
N LEU A 300 2.61 15.89 -24.28
CA LEU A 300 3.21 16.62 -25.38
C LEU A 300 3.24 18.12 -25.09
N SER A 301 2.21 18.61 -24.40
CA SER A 301 2.09 20.01 -23.94
C SER A 301 3.25 20.47 -23.05
N ASP A 302 3.87 19.55 -22.31
CA ASP A 302 5.01 19.82 -21.43
C ASP A 302 6.38 19.58 -22.12
N THR A 303 6.41 19.48 -23.45
CA THR A 303 7.64 19.21 -24.22
C THR A 303 7.93 20.24 -25.30
N THR A 304 9.21 20.36 -25.65
CA THR A 304 9.67 21.23 -26.73
C THR A 304 9.88 20.46 -28.03
N ILE A 305 9.92 21.19 -29.14
CA ILE A 305 10.30 20.66 -30.45
C ILE A 305 11.69 20.03 -30.39
N ALA A 306 12.63 20.65 -29.66
CA ALA A 306 14.00 20.14 -29.53
C ALA A 306 14.05 18.81 -28.76
N ASP A 307 13.27 18.67 -27.68
CA ASP A 307 13.18 17.41 -26.92
C ASP A 307 12.75 16.26 -27.84
N LEU A 308 11.68 16.50 -28.61
CA LEU A 308 11.14 15.51 -29.55
C LEU A 308 12.09 15.22 -30.71
N ALA A 309 12.72 16.24 -31.29
CA ALA A 309 13.66 16.09 -32.41
C ALA A 309 14.96 15.39 -32.02
N SER A 310 15.31 15.36 -30.73
CA SER A 310 16.48 14.64 -30.23
C SER A 310 16.29 13.11 -30.18
N THR A 311 15.04 12.64 -30.31
CA THR A 311 14.71 11.20 -30.25
C THR A 311 15.19 10.46 -31.49
N LYS A 312 15.50 9.16 -31.33
CA LYS A 312 15.92 8.31 -32.44
C LYS A 312 14.80 8.15 -33.47
N GLU A 313 13.56 8.12 -33.00
CA GLU A 313 12.35 8.04 -33.81
C GLU A 313 12.21 9.27 -34.72
N ALA A 314 12.48 10.47 -34.19
CA ALA A 314 12.52 11.69 -35.01
C ALA A 314 13.66 11.65 -36.02
N GLN A 315 14.87 11.23 -35.63
CA GLN A 315 15.99 11.12 -36.57
C GLN A 315 15.69 10.16 -37.73
N LEU A 316 15.02 9.04 -37.45
CA LEU A 316 14.57 8.08 -38.45
C LEU A 316 13.51 8.69 -39.37
N LEU A 317 12.49 9.36 -38.81
CA LEU A 317 11.46 10.02 -39.61
C LEU A 317 12.07 11.09 -40.54
N ALA A 318 12.96 11.95 -40.03
CA ALA A 318 13.63 12.96 -40.84
C ALA A 318 14.46 12.32 -41.97
N ALA A 319 15.12 11.18 -41.71
CA ALA A 319 15.86 10.46 -42.73
C ALA A 319 14.92 9.88 -43.82
N TRP A 320 13.77 9.30 -43.44
CA TRP A 320 12.77 8.80 -44.39
C TRP A 320 12.09 9.90 -45.20
N LEU A 321 11.83 11.07 -44.59
CA LEU A 321 11.28 12.22 -45.31
C LEU A 321 12.27 12.76 -46.35
N LYS A 322 13.58 12.64 -46.09
CA LYS A 322 14.63 13.06 -47.02
C LYS A 322 14.86 12.07 -48.16
N ASP A 323 14.88 10.78 -47.85
CA ASP A 323 15.06 9.72 -48.86
C ASP A 323 14.15 8.51 -48.54
N PRO A 324 12.91 8.52 -49.07
CA PRO A 324 11.92 7.47 -48.81
C PRO A 324 12.31 6.09 -49.35
N LYS A 325 13.28 6.01 -50.28
CA LYS A 325 13.71 4.77 -50.95
C LYS A 325 15.10 4.30 -50.50
N ALA A 326 15.68 4.96 -49.50
CA ALA A 326 17.01 4.63 -48.99
C ALA A 326 17.07 3.19 -48.44
N THR A 327 17.99 2.39 -48.97
CA THR A 327 18.33 1.07 -48.42
C THR A 327 19.28 1.15 -47.22
N LYS A 328 19.96 2.30 -47.04
CA LYS A 328 20.77 2.63 -45.87
C LYS A 328 20.51 4.08 -45.45
N LEU A 329 20.05 4.28 -44.23
CA LEU A 329 19.76 5.62 -43.69
C LEU A 329 21.00 6.23 -43.05
N LYS A 330 21.25 7.50 -43.35
CA LYS A 330 22.19 8.34 -42.59
C LYS A 330 21.37 9.22 -41.65
N LEU A 331 21.49 8.99 -40.35
CA LEU A 331 20.79 9.78 -39.35
C LEU A 331 21.43 11.17 -39.22
N GLU A 332 20.59 12.19 -39.12
CA GLU A 332 21.01 13.54 -38.79
C GLU A 332 21.17 13.67 -37.27
N THR A 333 22.33 14.15 -36.83
CA THR A 333 22.65 14.28 -35.39
C THR A 333 22.27 15.64 -34.83
N SER A 334 22.05 16.64 -35.69
CA SER A 334 21.57 17.96 -35.30
C SER A 334 20.05 17.94 -35.05
N SER A 335 19.66 18.08 -33.79
CA SER A 335 18.25 18.18 -33.39
C SER A 335 17.53 19.34 -34.09
N GLU A 336 18.19 20.47 -34.34
CA GLU A 336 17.60 21.60 -35.09
C GLU A 336 17.25 21.23 -36.54
N LYS A 337 18.09 20.44 -37.22
CA LYS A 337 17.83 20.01 -38.59
C LYS A 337 16.73 18.96 -38.65
N VAL A 338 16.71 18.03 -37.68
CA VAL A 338 15.63 17.06 -37.51
C VAL A 338 14.32 17.80 -37.23
N ALA A 339 14.35 18.79 -36.33
CA ALA A 339 13.22 19.63 -35.99
C ALA A 339 12.68 20.37 -37.23
N GLN A 340 13.56 21.03 -37.98
CA GLN A 340 13.18 21.73 -39.21
C GLN A 340 12.54 20.79 -40.24
N ALA A 341 13.04 19.56 -40.38
CA ALA A 341 12.53 18.59 -41.34
C ALA A 341 11.13 18.06 -40.97
N ILE A 342 10.84 17.87 -39.69
CA ILE A 342 9.56 17.29 -39.23
C ILE A 342 8.52 18.36 -38.94
N PHE A 343 8.92 19.40 -38.22
CA PHE A 343 8.04 20.42 -37.65
C PHE A 343 8.03 21.72 -38.47
N GLY A 344 8.96 21.91 -39.40
CA GLY A 344 9.12 23.17 -40.12
C GLY A 344 9.71 24.30 -39.28
N GLU A 345 10.02 24.03 -38.00
CA GLU A 345 10.62 24.97 -37.05
C GLU A 345 11.79 24.29 -36.32
N LYS A 346 12.82 25.07 -35.95
CA LYS A 346 14.01 24.52 -35.26
C LYS A 346 13.82 24.35 -33.75
N GLN A 347 12.96 25.16 -33.14
CA GLN A 347 12.80 25.28 -31.69
C GLN A 347 11.41 25.81 -31.35
N GLY A 348 10.97 25.63 -30.10
CA GLY A 348 9.69 26.13 -29.61
C GLY A 348 8.95 25.10 -28.75
N SER A 349 7.85 25.54 -28.15
CA SER A 349 6.94 24.68 -27.39
C SER A 349 6.00 23.90 -28.32
N ILE A 350 5.84 22.60 -28.09
CA ILE A 350 4.84 21.80 -28.84
C ILE A 350 3.43 22.32 -28.57
N LYS A 351 3.16 22.73 -27.32
CA LYS A 351 1.89 23.32 -26.93
C LYS A 351 1.54 24.52 -27.80
N GLU A 352 2.40 25.53 -27.81
CA GLU A 352 2.13 26.81 -28.47
C GLU A 352 2.05 26.68 -29.99
N LYS A 353 2.91 25.82 -30.58
CA LYS A 353 3.07 25.71 -32.03
C LYS A 353 2.12 24.72 -32.69
N PHE A 354 1.75 23.65 -31.98
CA PHE A 354 0.99 22.55 -32.57
C PHE A 354 -0.34 22.27 -31.87
N LEU A 355 -0.46 22.51 -30.56
CA LEU A 355 -1.68 22.15 -29.82
C LEU A 355 -2.64 23.34 -29.67
N ASP A 356 -2.17 24.49 -29.18
CA ASP A 356 -3.00 25.70 -28.99
C ASP A 356 -3.71 26.18 -30.28
N PRO A 357 -3.11 26.09 -31.49
CA PRO A 357 -3.81 26.43 -32.72
C PRO A 357 -5.00 25.51 -33.03
N ARG A 358 -5.11 24.33 -32.39
CA ARG A 358 -6.21 23.38 -32.55
C ARG A 358 -7.43 23.75 -31.71
N ALA A 359 -7.26 24.65 -30.74
CA ALA A 359 -8.37 25.23 -29.98
C ALA A 359 -9.11 26.32 -30.77
N LYS A 360 -8.42 26.94 -31.75
CA LYS A 360 -8.87 28.15 -32.45
C LYS A 360 -9.34 27.91 -33.88
N ASP A 361 -9.05 26.75 -34.46
CA ASP A 361 -9.56 26.44 -35.78
C ASP A 361 -11.04 26.06 -35.73
N SER A 362 -11.65 25.91 -36.90
CA SER A 362 -13.07 25.62 -37.02
C SER A 362 -13.29 24.63 -38.15
N HIS A 363 -14.10 23.62 -37.86
CA HIS A 363 -14.52 22.59 -38.78
C HIS A 363 -16.03 22.42 -38.69
N ALA A 364 -16.63 22.00 -39.81
CA ALA A 364 -18.03 21.62 -39.89
C ALA A 364 -18.10 20.22 -40.51
N ILE A 365 -18.67 19.26 -39.77
CA ILE A 365 -18.87 17.88 -40.20
C ILE A 365 -20.34 17.71 -40.54
N PRO A 366 -20.69 17.43 -41.82
CA PRO A 366 -22.08 17.19 -42.21
C PRO A 366 -22.60 15.89 -41.59
N THR A 367 -23.86 15.91 -41.16
CA THR A 367 -24.59 14.77 -40.59
C THR A 367 -25.95 14.63 -41.28
N ASP A 368 -26.80 13.71 -40.82
CA ASP A 368 -28.21 13.57 -41.23
C ASP A 368 -29.13 14.63 -40.60
N GLY A 369 -28.61 15.43 -39.67
CA GLY A 369 -29.27 16.60 -39.07
C GLY A 369 -28.38 17.85 -39.14
N ASP A 370 -28.29 18.59 -38.04
CA ASP A 370 -27.41 19.75 -37.96
C ASP A 370 -25.93 19.34 -37.99
N ALA A 371 -25.14 20.10 -38.74
CA ALA A 371 -23.70 19.87 -38.83
C ALA A 371 -23.03 20.00 -37.46
N ILE A 372 -22.14 19.07 -37.14
CA ILE A 372 -21.31 19.17 -35.94
C ILE A 372 -20.24 20.22 -36.22
N THR A 373 -20.25 21.30 -35.46
CA THR A 373 -19.28 22.39 -35.58
C THR A 373 -18.39 22.47 -34.35
N GLY A 374 -17.11 22.77 -34.57
CA GLY A 374 -16.16 22.89 -33.47
C GLY A 374 -14.74 23.05 -33.94
N SER A 375 -13.86 23.43 -33.00
CA SER A 375 -12.43 23.36 -33.21
C SER A 375 -11.94 21.92 -33.20
N THR A 376 -10.75 21.67 -33.71
CA THR A 376 -10.15 20.32 -33.67
C THR A 376 -10.11 19.81 -32.23
N GLN A 377 -9.80 20.67 -31.26
CA GLN A 377 -9.79 20.30 -29.86
C GLN A 377 -11.19 19.89 -29.37
N LYS A 378 -12.21 20.72 -29.61
CA LYS A 378 -13.57 20.40 -29.16
C LYS A 378 -14.12 19.14 -29.82
N LEU A 379 -13.81 18.93 -31.11
CA LEU A 379 -14.19 17.72 -31.82
C LEU A 379 -13.46 16.48 -31.27
N ALA A 380 -12.20 16.60 -30.85
CA ALA A 380 -11.46 15.51 -30.23
C ALA A 380 -11.97 15.15 -28.83
N GLU A 381 -12.54 16.11 -28.09
CA GLU A 381 -13.12 15.90 -26.76
C GLU A 381 -14.54 15.31 -26.84
N ASP A 382 -15.40 15.90 -27.68
CA ASP A 382 -16.84 15.63 -27.65
C ASP A 382 -17.33 14.69 -28.76
N ASN A 383 -16.63 14.61 -29.91
CA ASN A 383 -17.13 13.97 -31.14
C ASN A 383 -16.02 13.21 -31.90
N PHE A 384 -15.06 12.63 -31.17
CA PHE A 384 -13.83 12.08 -31.75
C PHE A 384 -14.11 11.02 -32.82
N GLU A 385 -15.00 10.06 -32.52
CA GLU A 385 -15.30 8.94 -33.41
C GLU A 385 -15.95 9.40 -34.72
N GLN A 386 -16.97 10.26 -34.65
CA GLN A 386 -17.63 10.81 -35.83
C GLN A 386 -16.67 11.67 -36.66
N ALA A 387 -15.85 12.50 -36.02
CA ALA A 387 -14.87 13.32 -36.71
C ALA A 387 -13.82 12.47 -37.43
N MET A 388 -13.26 11.45 -36.77
CA MET A 388 -12.31 10.53 -37.38
C MET A 388 -12.91 9.75 -38.55
N ALA A 389 -14.16 9.26 -38.42
CA ALA A 389 -14.86 8.58 -39.50
C ALA A 389 -15.05 9.49 -40.74
N TYR A 390 -15.47 10.74 -40.51
CA TYR A 390 -15.63 11.73 -41.57
C TYR A 390 -14.33 12.03 -42.31
N TYR A 391 -13.25 12.34 -41.58
CA TYR A 391 -11.96 12.63 -42.21
C TYR A 391 -11.34 11.39 -42.89
N THR A 392 -11.60 10.19 -42.37
CA THR A 392 -11.20 8.95 -43.05
C THR A 392 -11.93 8.79 -44.39
N ALA A 393 -13.25 9.04 -44.43
CA ALA A 393 -14.04 8.96 -45.66
C ALA A 393 -13.60 10.01 -46.70
N GLN A 394 -13.35 11.25 -46.25
CA GLN A 394 -12.76 12.32 -47.08
C GLN A 394 -11.46 11.88 -47.74
N GLU A 395 -10.58 11.22 -46.99
CA GLU A 395 -9.29 10.78 -47.50
C GLU A 395 -9.40 9.60 -48.46
N LEU A 396 -10.28 8.64 -48.21
CA LEU A 396 -10.56 7.55 -49.15
C LEU A 396 -11.14 8.08 -50.47
N LYS A 397 -12.02 9.08 -50.39
CA LYS A 397 -12.58 9.73 -51.58
C LYS A 397 -11.49 10.41 -52.40
N LYS A 398 -10.64 11.24 -51.78
CA LYS A 398 -9.52 11.89 -52.46
C LYS A 398 -8.55 10.88 -53.10
N ALA A 399 -8.28 9.77 -52.42
CA ALA A 399 -7.41 8.73 -52.94
C ALA A 399 -8.01 7.95 -54.13
N ALA A 400 -9.35 7.84 -54.19
CA ALA A 400 -10.04 7.24 -55.34
C ALA A 400 -10.13 8.20 -56.54
N GLU A 401 -10.00 9.51 -56.30
CA GLU A 401 -10.05 10.57 -57.32
C GLU A 401 -8.66 10.97 -57.86
N ALA A 402 -7.57 10.49 -57.24
CA ALA A 402 -6.17 10.74 -57.61
C ALA A 402 -5.56 9.56 -58.38
#